data_AF-A0A7L4RAD8-F1
#
_entry.id   AF-A0A7L4RAD8-F1
#
_cell.length_a   1.000
_cell.length_b   1.000
_cell.length_c   1.000
_cell.angle_alpha   90.00
_cell.angle_beta   90.00
_cell.angle_gamma   90.00
#
_symmetry.space_group_name_H-M   'P 1'
#
loop_
_entity.id
_entity.type
_entity.pdbx_description
1 polymer ?
#
loop_
_entity_poly.entity_id
_entity_poly.type
_entity_poly.pdbx_seq_one_letter_code
_entity_poly.pdbx_strand_id
1 'polypeptide(L)'
;MDDTIEICSGCGKMPRSIDNISGYFLCTRCGNRATTHVTGDDYEKTVTELDRKFHEMLLKQRHEAVSKEPLRLPKAKKAPAKAAKAKAAKK
;
A
#
# COMPACT_ATOMS: atom_id res chain seq x y z
N MET A 1 -36.26 -5.04 -13.58
CA MET A 1 -35.60 -5.05 -12.28
C MET A 1 -34.16 -4.68 -12.57
N ASP A 2 -33.81 -3.42 -12.34
CA ASP A 2 -32.46 -2.91 -12.51
C ASP A 2 -31.64 -3.27 -11.27
N ASP A 3 -31.34 -4.57 -11.10
CA ASP A 3 -30.56 -5.11 -9.99
C ASP A 3 -29.07 -4.79 -10.18
N THR A 4 -28.76 -3.50 -10.28
CA THR A 4 -27.40 -2.99 -10.36
C THR A 4 -26.98 -2.43 -9.01
N ILE A 5 -25.81 -2.88 -8.56
CA ILE A 5 -25.17 -2.50 -7.31
C ILE A 5 -24.09 -1.48 -7.67
N GLU A 6 -24.11 -0.33 -6.99
CA GLU A 6 -23.05 0.67 -7.09
C GLU A 6 -21.84 0.24 -6.26
N ILE A 7 -20.67 0.21 -6.88
CA ILE A 7 -19.39 -0.14 -6.23
C ILE A 7 -18.30 0.88 -6.59
N CYS A 8 -17.26 0.98 -5.76
CA CYS A 8 -16.07 1.77 -6.09
C CYS A 8 -15.33 1.16 -7.29
N SER A 9 -15.13 1.95 -8.35
CA SER A 9 -14.39 1.53 -9.55
C SER A 9 -12.91 1.23 -9.32
N GLY A 10 -12.36 1.60 -8.15
CA GLY A 10 -10.94 1.41 -7.83
C GLY A 10 -10.62 0.16 -7.02
N CYS A 11 -11.52 -0.28 -6.13
CA CYS A 11 -11.26 -1.41 -5.24
C CYS A 11 -12.47 -2.35 -5.05
N GLY A 12 -13.57 -2.11 -5.77
CA GLY A 12 -14.77 -2.93 -5.72
C GLY A 12 -15.59 -2.85 -4.43
N LYS A 13 -15.15 -2.10 -3.41
CA LYS A 13 -15.94 -1.95 -2.17
C LYS A 13 -17.14 -1.02 -2.41
N MET A 14 -18.27 -1.36 -1.79
CA MET A 14 -19.46 -0.50 -1.80
C MET A 14 -19.12 0.92 -1.33
N PRO A 15 -19.69 1.95 -1.98
CA PRO A 15 -19.42 3.34 -1.68
C PRO A 15 -20.00 3.71 -0.31
N ARG A 16 -19.24 3.56 0.77
CA ARG A 16 -19.68 3.90 2.13
C ARG A 16 -19.38 5.34 2.56
N SER A 17 -19.01 6.25 1.66
CA SER A 17 -18.60 7.58 2.09
C SER A 17 -18.94 8.65 1.07
N ILE A 18 -19.96 9.44 1.43
CA ILE A 18 -20.23 10.76 0.87
C ILE A 18 -19.27 11.71 1.60
N ASP A 19 -18.44 12.43 0.86
CA ASP A 19 -17.66 13.52 1.45
C ASP A 19 -18.64 14.63 1.85
N ASN A 20 -18.91 14.77 3.15
CA ASN A 20 -19.89 15.72 3.69
C ASN A 20 -19.56 17.19 3.39
N ILE A 21 -18.36 17.49 2.88
CA ILE A 21 -17.91 18.85 2.54
C ILE A 21 -18.33 19.22 1.11
N SER A 22 -18.34 18.25 0.20
CA SER A 22 -18.47 18.51 -1.24
C SER A 22 -19.59 17.73 -1.93
N GLY A 23 -20.23 16.78 -1.25
CA GLY A 23 -21.26 15.91 -1.81
C GLY A 23 -20.75 14.91 -2.85
N TYR A 24 -19.43 14.77 -3.01
CA TYR A 24 -18.82 13.82 -3.94
C TYR A 24 -18.55 12.48 -3.25
N PHE A 25 -18.62 11.40 -4.02
CA PHE A 25 -18.17 10.09 -3.59
C PHE A 25 -16.65 10.09 -3.37
N LEU A 26 -16.21 9.57 -2.23
CA LEU A 26 -14.80 9.29 -1.98
C LEU A 26 -14.65 7.92 -1.32
N CYS A 27 -13.95 7.01 -2.00
CA CYS A 27 -13.65 5.70 -1.43
C CYS A 27 -12.59 5.81 -0.34
N THR A 28 -12.94 5.50 0.91
CA THR A 28 -12.00 5.51 2.05
C THR A 28 -10.89 4.48 1.95
N ARG A 29 -11.05 3.44 1.12
CA ARG A 29 -10.05 2.37 0.97
C ARG A 29 -8.94 2.70 -0.02
N CYS A 30 -9.29 3.29 -1.17
CA CYS A 30 -8.33 3.57 -2.24
C CYS A 30 -8.24 5.05 -2.63
N GLY A 31 -9.02 5.93 -2.01
CA GLY A 31 -9.09 7.36 -2.32
C GLY A 31 -9.75 7.68 -3.67
N ASN A 32 -10.29 6.68 -4.37
CA ASN A 32 -10.92 6.88 -5.68
C ASN A 32 -12.26 7.63 -5.53
N ARG A 33 -12.57 8.50 -6.50
CA ARG A 33 -13.77 9.34 -6.51
C ARG A 33 -14.83 8.90 -7.51
N ALA A 34 -14.62 7.75 -8.17
CA ALA A 34 -15.51 7.21 -9.18
C ALA A 34 -16.17 5.90 -8.74
N THR A 35 -17.47 5.78 -8.97
CA THR A 35 -18.25 4.54 -8.81
C THR A 35 -18.57 3.91 -10.17
N THR A 36 -18.95 2.65 -10.15
CA THR A 36 -19.46 1.91 -11.31
C THR A 36 -20.66 1.06 -10.88
N HIS A 37 -21.56 0.80 -11.81
CA HIS A 37 -22.74 -0.03 -11.59
C HIS A 37 -22.47 -1.43 -12.12
N VAL A 38 -22.77 -2.44 -11.33
CA VAL A 38 -22.54 -3.85 -11.68
C VAL A 38 -23.80 -4.65 -11.36
N THR A 39 -24.18 -5.56 -12.23
CA THR A 39 -25.30 -6.49 -11.99
C THR A 39 -25.00 -7.42 -10.82
N GLY A 40 -26.04 -7.95 -10.17
CA GLY A 40 -25.89 -8.96 -9.11
C GLY A 40 -25.06 -10.17 -9.55
N ASP A 41 -25.25 -10.66 -10.78
CA ASP A 41 -24.53 -11.80 -11.35
C ASP A 41 -23.02 -11.54 -11.51
N ASP A 42 -22.63 -10.32 -11.89
CA ASP A 42 -21.23 -9.94 -12.11
C ASP A 42 -20.57 -9.31 -10.88
N TYR A 43 -21.32 -9.12 -9.78
CA TYR A 43 -20.84 -8.43 -8.59
C TYR A 43 -19.60 -9.11 -8.02
N GLU A 44 -19.67 -10.39 -7.68
CA GLU A 44 -18.55 -11.10 -7.05
C GLU A 44 -17.30 -11.12 -7.93
N LYS A 45 -17.49 -11.36 -9.23
CA LYS A 45 -16.41 -11.35 -10.21
C LYS A 45 -15.73 -9.98 -10.30
N THR A 46 -16.52 -8.93 -10.44
CA THR A 46 -16.01 -7.56 -10.62
C THR A 46 -15.33 -7.06 -9.35
N VAL A 47 -15.93 -7.30 -8.18
CA VAL A 47 -15.35 -6.92 -6.90
C VAL A 47 -14.02 -7.63 -6.66
N THR A 48 -13.94 -8.92 -6.96
CA THR A 48 -12.71 -9.70 -6.80
C THR A 48 -11.61 -9.22 -7.73
N GLU A 49 -11.94 -8.91 -8.98
CA GLU A 49 -10.96 -8.40 -9.94
C GLU A 49 -10.41 -7.02 -9.53
N LEU A 50 -11.29 -6.11 -9.12
CA LEU A 50 -10.91 -4.78 -8.65
C LEU A 50 -10.08 -4.86 -7.36
N ASP A 51 -10.43 -5.76 -6.45
CA ASP A 51 -9.67 -5.99 -5.22
C ASP A 51 -8.26 -6.53 -5.52
N ARG A 52 -8.14 -7.49 -6.45
CA ARG A 52 -6.84 -8.01 -6.90
C ARG A 52 -5.96 -6.91 -7.50
N LYS A 53 -6.50 -6.14 -8.45
CA LYS A 53 -5.80 -5.02 -9.10
C LYS A 53 -5.33 -3.98 -8.07
N PHE A 54 -6.16 -3.70 -7.06
CA PHE A 54 -5.79 -2.80 -5.97
C PHE A 54 -4.62 -3.34 -5.14
N HIS A 55 -4.62 -4.62 -4.77
CA HIS A 55 -3.50 -5.24 -4.06
C HIS A 55 -2.22 -5.28 -4.89
N GLU A 56 -2.30 -5.59 -6.19
CA GLU A 56 -1.15 -5.56 -7.10
C GLU A 56 -0.55 -4.15 -7.20
N MET A 57 -1.39 -3.11 -7.25
CA MET A 57 -0.93 -1.71 -7.21
C MET A 57 -0.19 -1.38 -5.91
N LEU A 58 -0.74 -1.78 -4.76
CA LEU A 58 -0.11 -1.55 -3.46
C LEU A 58 1.26 -2.24 -3.36
N LEU A 59 1.36 -3.47 -3.84
CA LEU A 59 2.62 -4.21 -3.90
C LEU A 59 3.64 -3.49 -4.80
N LYS A 60 3.21 -3.05 -5.99
CA LYS A 60 4.08 -2.30 -6.91
C LYS A 60 4.60 -1.01 -6.29
N GLN A 61 3.73 -0.23 -5.62
CA GLN A 61 4.14 0.98 -4.92
C GLN A 61 5.16 0.68 -3.80
N ARG A 62 4.95 -0.40 -3.04
CA ARG A 62 5.90 -0.82 -2.01
C ARG A 62 7.26 -1.21 -2.60
N HIS A 63 7.28 -2.00 -3.67
CA HIS A 63 8.53 -2.37 -4.34
C HIS A 63 9.25 -1.14 -4.90
N GLU A 64 8.51 -0.20 -5.49
CA GLU A 64 9.08 1.05 -5.99
C GLU A 64 9.65 1.90 -4.84
N ALA A 65 8.93 2.03 -3.73
CA ALA A 65 9.41 2.73 -2.53
C ALA A 65 10.69 2.10 -1.96
N VAL A 66 10.74 0.76 -1.88
CA VAL A 66 11.94 0.03 -1.43
C VAL A 66 13.11 0.20 -2.41
N SER A 67 12.84 0.26 -3.71
CA SER A 67 13.90 0.48 -4.72
C SER A 67 14.47 1.90 -4.71
N LYS A 68 13.66 2.88 -4.29
CA LYS A 68 14.05 4.30 -4.20
C LYS A 68 14.66 4.65 -2.84
N GLU A 69 14.44 3.82 -1.81
CA GLU A 69 15.09 3.98 -0.52
C GLU A 69 16.50 3.39 -0.60
N PRO A 70 17.56 4.22 -0.57
CA PRO A 70 18.91 3.68 -0.47
C PRO A 70 18.97 2.93 0.85
N LEU A 71 19.43 1.67 0.81
CA LEU A 71 19.71 0.87 2.00
C LEU A 71 20.59 1.72 2.93
N ARG A 72 19.98 2.40 3.91
CA ARG A 72 20.72 3.17 4.91
C ARG A 72 21.33 2.13 5.84
N LEU A 73 22.50 1.61 5.42
CA LEU A 73 23.36 0.85 6.30
C LEU A 73 23.49 1.66 7.58
N PRO A 74 23.09 1.13 8.75
CA PRO A 74 23.28 1.83 10.00
C PRO A 74 24.76 2.18 10.05
N LYS A 75 25.08 3.49 10.14
CA LYS A 75 26.45 3.97 10.21
C LYS A 75 27.15 3.11 11.23
N ALA A 76 28.09 2.28 10.79
CA ALA A 76 28.89 1.45 11.67
C ALA A 76 29.46 2.42 12.70
N LYS A 77 28.97 2.33 13.94
CA LYS A 77 29.56 3.05 15.06
C LYS A 77 31.02 2.61 15.02
N LYS A 78 31.93 3.53 14.67
CA LYS A 78 33.36 3.28 14.72
C LYS A 78 33.62 2.69 16.10
N ALA A 79 33.97 1.40 16.14
CA ALA A 79 34.47 0.80 17.36
C ALA A 79 35.63 1.68 17.82
N PRO A 80 35.69 2.08 19.11
CA PRO A 80 36.79 2.89 19.59
C PRO A 80 38.10 2.13 19.34
N ALA A 81 38.94 2.69 18.46
CA ALA A 81 40.29 2.21 18.21
C ALA A 81 41.14 2.46 19.45
N LYS A 82 41.09 1.55 20.44
CA LYS A 82 42.04 1.49 21.57
C LYS A 82 41.93 0.15 22.31
N ALA A 83 42.50 -0.89 21.72
CA ALA A 83 42.97 -2.07 22.44
C ALA A 83 44.09 -2.78 21.66
N ALA A 84 45.09 -2.02 21.22
CA ALA A 84 46.35 -2.58 20.76
C ALA A 84 47.48 -1.92 21.56
N LYS A 85 47.77 -2.49 22.73
CA LYS A 85 49.09 -2.50 23.39
C LYS A 85 48.98 -3.17 24.76
N ALA A 86 49.70 -4.29 24.89
CA ALA A 86 50.10 -5.06 26.08
C ALA A 86 49.71 -6.53 25.86
N LYS A 87 50.60 -7.52 25.74
CA LYS A 87 52.01 -7.62 26.14
C LYS A 87 52.73 -8.54 25.16
N ALA A 88 53.83 -8.05 24.57
CA ALA A 88 54.91 -8.89 24.06
C ALA A 88 56.18 -8.47 24.80
N ALA A 89 56.39 -9.09 25.96
CA ALA A 89 57.59 -9.11 26.80
C ALA A 89 57.21 -10.05 27.95
N LYS A 90 57.91 -11.12 28.33
CA LYS A 90 59.35 -11.47 28.31
C LYS A 90 59.35 -13.00 28.56
N LYS A 91 60.03 -13.78 27.72
CA LYS A 91 61.27 -14.52 28.05
C LYS A 91 61.12 -15.52 29.20
#